data_AF-A0A378WF00-F1
#
_entry.id   AF-A0A378WF00-F1
#
_cell.length_a   1.000
_cell.length_b   1.000
_cell.length_c   1.000
_cell.angle_alpha   90.00
_cell.angle_beta   90.00
_cell.angle_gamma   90.00
#
_symmetry.space_group_name_H-M   'P 1'
#
loop_
_entity.id
_entity.type
_entity.pdbx_description
1 polymer ?
#
loop_
_entity_poly.entity_id
_entity_poly.type
_entity_poly.pdbx_seq_one_letter_code
_entity_poly.pdbx_strand_id
1 'polypeptide(L)'
;MTGRGSYDHSEDSETTLQYGQAFQQHPRWTASPPGNGPSQVPPAQQQTPPWQAPSTPWPPASSPAAPMPGPTPRRHGGGRGAWVGAGLAIILAVAAVAMVVIQTRGDDQSTDTAPAAAPNSTPAGADSQSTTAAPAPAAAVSSADLPGLLPSASELSDLLLLGQLSLVTDAALPYGDTSDQEDCGGVAAPGLHQGYDGSGYTAMRIQDLNDGTPDTFSVSVSQAVATFPDDQKAQDFVRTESERWAQCKYKPVTLRYPGAADKVWQIRNPSFNDGVLTVSMSGFPGGGCQHALTSRRNVAIDVRICTDRGSAQAPQLAAKIAERVPAA
;
A
#
# COMPACT_ATOMS: atom_id res chain seq x y z
N MET A 1 -25.45 33.14 64.17
CA MET A 1 -24.18 33.67 64.71
C MET A 1 -23.09 32.64 64.48
N THR A 2 -22.24 32.93 63.49
CA THR A 2 -20.79 32.63 63.31
C THR A 2 -20.15 31.29 63.73
N GLY A 3 -19.44 30.70 62.75
CA GLY A 3 -18.27 29.82 62.86
C GLY A 3 -18.12 28.94 61.61
N ARG A 4 -17.59 29.38 60.46
CA ARG A 4 -16.21 29.71 60.00
C ARG A 4 -15.22 28.52 59.87
N GLY A 5 -14.72 28.35 58.64
CA GLY A 5 -13.49 27.63 58.25
C GLY A 5 -13.77 26.33 57.51
N SER A 6 -13.14 25.95 56.39
CA SER A 6 -12.17 26.54 55.45
C SER A 6 -12.02 25.53 54.29
N TYR A 7 -11.70 26.03 53.09
CA TYR A 7 -10.97 25.41 51.96
C TYR A 7 -10.93 23.87 51.78
N ASP A 8 -11.32 23.36 50.60
CA ASP A 8 -10.36 23.10 49.50
C ASP A 8 -11.07 22.78 48.18
N HIS A 9 -10.48 23.22 47.07
CA HIS A 9 -10.83 22.90 45.68
C HIS A 9 -9.71 21.98 45.17
N SER A 10 -10.00 20.73 44.83
CA SER A 10 -9.14 19.88 43.99
C SER A 10 -9.88 18.60 43.61
N GLU A 11 -10.45 18.54 42.40
CA GLU A 11 -10.70 17.29 41.69
C GLU A 11 -10.10 17.45 40.29
N ASP A 12 -8.81 17.15 40.20
CA ASP A 12 -8.13 16.81 38.95
C ASP A 12 -7.53 15.42 39.13
N SER A 13 -7.75 14.59 38.11
CA SER A 13 -6.87 13.49 37.69
C SER A 13 -6.75 12.27 38.60
N GLU A 14 -7.44 11.18 38.24
CA GLU A 14 -6.88 9.83 38.25
C GLU A 14 -7.82 8.86 37.50
N THR A 15 -7.61 8.69 36.19
CA THR A 15 -8.12 7.50 35.48
C THR A 15 -7.06 7.04 34.50
N THR A 16 -6.02 6.42 35.04
CA THR A 16 -5.07 5.62 34.28
C THR A 16 -4.68 4.45 35.19
N LEU A 17 -4.47 3.28 34.57
CA LEU A 17 -4.08 1.99 35.15
C LEU A 17 -5.22 1.00 35.39
N GLN A 18 -5.75 0.41 34.31
CA GLN A 18 -6.16 -1.00 34.39
C GLN A 18 -6.20 -1.72 33.05
N TYR A 19 -5.04 -1.94 32.41
CA TYR A 19 -4.89 -3.05 31.46
C TYR A 19 -3.43 -3.51 31.46
N GLY A 20 -3.11 -4.35 32.44
CA GLY A 20 -1.81 -4.98 32.54
C GLY A 20 -1.85 -6.04 33.61
N GLN A 21 -2.36 -7.23 33.25
CA GLN A 21 -2.03 -8.54 33.85
C GLN A 21 -3.02 -9.60 33.37
N ALA A 22 -2.71 -10.27 32.25
CA ALA A 22 -3.42 -11.49 31.89
C ALA A 22 -2.62 -12.44 30.99
N PHE A 23 -1.29 -12.59 31.15
CA PHE A 23 -0.59 -13.73 30.53
C PHE A 23 0.62 -14.15 31.37
N GLN A 24 0.37 -14.92 32.43
CA GLN A 24 1.41 -15.72 33.07
C GLN A 24 0.77 -16.83 33.90
N GLN A 25 0.34 -17.92 33.28
CA GLN A 25 0.25 -19.23 33.93
C GLN A 25 0.57 -20.34 32.92
N HIS A 26 1.75 -20.95 33.08
CA HIS A 26 2.13 -22.19 32.40
C HIS A 26 1.57 -23.39 33.21
N PRO A 27 0.90 -24.37 32.59
CA PRO A 27 0.60 -25.62 33.28
C PRO A 27 1.89 -26.45 33.42
N ARG A 28 2.21 -26.83 34.66
CA ARG A 28 3.25 -27.79 35.00
C ARG A 28 2.83 -29.18 34.54
N TRP A 29 3.60 -29.80 33.66
CA TRP A 29 3.46 -31.20 33.30
C TRP A 29 3.93 -32.09 34.46
N THR A 30 3.02 -32.89 35.03
CA THR A 30 3.35 -33.99 35.92
C THR A 30 3.46 -35.28 35.10
N ALA A 31 4.62 -35.95 35.19
CA ALA A 31 4.87 -37.24 34.58
C ALA A 31 4.09 -38.36 35.32
N SER A 32 3.47 -39.27 34.56
CA SER A 32 2.90 -40.53 35.07
C SER A 32 3.82 -41.72 34.75
N PRO A 33 3.85 -42.78 35.59
CA PRO A 33 4.82 -43.88 35.49
C PRO A 33 4.43 -44.96 34.46
N PRO A 34 5.36 -45.84 34.04
CA PRO A 34 5.09 -46.85 33.02
C PRO A 34 4.46 -48.12 33.63
N GLY A 35 3.32 -48.54 33.08
CA GLY A 35 2.67 -49.82 33.36
C GLY A 35 2.71 -50.74 32.14
N ASN A 36 3.28 -51.93 32.33
CA ASN A 36 3.42 -53.00 31.34
C ASN A 36 2.12 -53.78 31.08
N GLY A 37 1.91 -54.28 29.85
CA GLY A 37 1.11 -55.48 29.56
C GLY A 37 0.13 -55.37 28.38
N PRO A 38 0.11 -56.35 27.44
CA PRO A 38 -0.68 -56.27 26.22
C PRO A 38 -2.08 -56.88 26.38
N SER A 39 -3.13 -56.15 25.99
CA SER A 39 -4.48 -56.71 25.84
C SER A 39 -4.86 -56.71 24.36
N GLN A 40 -5.15 -57.92 23.88
CA GLN A 40 -5.49 -58.20 22.50
C GLN A 40 -6.85 -57.61 22.11
N VAL A 41 -6.92 -57.03 20.92
CA VAL A 41 -8.15 -56.51 20.30
C VAL A 41 -8.69 -57.58 19.34
N PRO A 42 -9.95 -58.04 19.46
CA PRO A 42 -10.56 -58.91 18.45
C PRO A 42 -10.96 -58.11 17.20
N PRO A 43 -10.97 -58.70 15.99
CA PRO A 43 -11.25 -57.97 14.77
C PRO A 43 -12.73 -57.57 14.70
N ALA A 44 -12.96 -56.27 14.48
CA ALA A 44 -14.27 -55.71 14.16
C ALA A 44 -14.71 -56.21 12.77
N GLN A 45 -15.86 -56.88 12.71
CA GLN A 45 -16.51 -57.21 11.46
C GLN A 45 -17.04 -55.93 10.79
N GLN A 46 -16.62 -55.67 9.56
CA GLN A 46 -17.18 -54.64 8.71
C GLN A 46 -18.57 -55.07 8.24
N GLN A 47 -19.61 -54.43 8.77
CA GLN A 47 -20.93 -54.43 8.17
C GLN A 47 -21.07 -53.13 7.38
N THR A 48 -20.99 -53.22 6.05
CA THR A 48 -21.33 -52.12 5.14
C THR A 48 -22.85 -52.06 4.98
N PRO A 49 -23.50 -50.91 5.18
CA PRO A 49 -24.91 -50.75 4.83
C PRO A 49 -25.08 -50.63 3.30
N PRO A 50 -26.12 -51.23 2.69
CA PRO A 50 -26.38 -51.07 1.27
C PRO A 50 -26.98 -49.69 1.00
N TRP A 51 -26.18 -48.78 0.46
CA TRP A 51 -26.69 -47.56 -0.16
C TRP A 51 -27.40 -47.92 -1.48
N GLN A 52 -28.72 -47.91 -1.46
CA GLN A 52 -29.55 -47.90 -2.66
C GLN A 52 -29.60 -46.46 -3.21
N ALA A 53 -29.05 -46.25 -4.40
CA ALA A 53 -29.21 -45.00 -5.14
C ALA A 53 -30.63 -44.91 -5.73
N PRO A 54 -31.35 -43.78 -5.61
CA PRO A 54 -32.59 -43.59 -6.33
C PRO A 54 -32.30 -43.34 -7.81
N SER A 55 -32.74 -44.25 -8.68
CA SER A 55 -32.74 -44.07 -10.13
C SER A 55 -33.78 -43.02 -10.51
N THR A 56 -33.35 -41.81 -10.83
CA THR A 56 -34.17 -40.82 -11.52
C THR A 56 -34.30 -41.20 -13.00
N PRO A 57 -35.51 -41.25 -13.59
CA PRO A 57 -35.67 -41.44 -15.02
C PRO A 57 -35.29 -40.16 -15.76
N TRP A 58 -34.35 -40.27 -16.68
CA TRP A 58 -34.03 -39.23 -17.65
C TRP A 58 -35.25 -38.99 -18.57
N PRO A 59 -35.63 -37.74 -18.87
CA PRO A 59 -36.63 -37.46 -19.88
C PRO A 59 -36.07 -37.77 -21.29
N PRO A 60 -36.92 -38.17 -22.25
CA PRO A 60 -36.47 -38.52 -23.59
C PRO A 60 -35.92 -37.29 -24.33
N ALA A 61 -34.88 -37.54 -25.12
CA ALA A 61 -34.23 -36.57 -25.99
C ALA A 61 -35.26 -35.91 -26.93
N SER A 62 -35.44 -34.59 -26.78
CA SER A 62 -36.16 -33.77 -27.74
C SER A 62 -35.28 -33.46 -28.96
N SER A 63 -35.93 -33.51 -30.12
CA SER A 63 -35.40 -33.35 -31.48
C SER A 63 -34.50 -32.13 -31.71
N PRO A 64 -33.64 -32.14 -32.76
CA PRO A 64 -32.73 -31.05 -33.05
C PRO A 64 -33.47 -29.74 -33.36
N ALA A 65 -33.00 -28.66 -32.73
CA ALA A 65 -33.49 -27.30 -32.95
C ALA A 65 -33.34 -26.88 -34.42
N ALA A 66 -34.42 -26.36 -34.99
CA ALA A 66 -34.38 -25.66 -36.26
C ALA A 66 -33.50 -24.39 -36.14
N PRO A 67 -32.70 -24.04 -37.15
CA PRO A 67 -31.86 -22.84 -37.11
C PRO A 67 -32.73 -21.58 -37.09
N MET A 68 -32.46 -20.71 -36.11
CA MET A 68 -33.06 -19.37 -36.02
C MET A 68 -32.64 -18.53 -37.24
N PRO A 69 -33.56 -17.79 -37.89
CA PRO A 69 -33.17 -16.83 -38.90
C PRO A 69 -32.41 -15.67 -38.24
N GLY A 70 -31.21 -15.38 -38.74
CA GLY A 70 -30.38 -14.28 -38.28
C GLY A 70 -31.02 -12.90 -38.52
N PRO A 71 -30.54 -11.85 -37.84
CA PRO A 71 -31.10 -10.50 -37.98
C PRO A 71 -30.89 -9.96 -39.39
N THR A 72 -31.97 -9.52 -40.02
CA THR A 72 -31.95 -8.82 -41.31
C THR A 72 -31.29 -7.43 -41.18
N PRO A 73 -30.38 -7.02 -42.07
CA PRO A 73 -29.88 -5.65 -42.09
C PRO A 73 -30.98 -4.69 -42.56
N ARG A 74 -31.38 -3.75 -41.69
CA ARG A 74 -32.27 -2.64 -42.10
C ARG A 74 -31.49 -1.67 -42.99
N ARG A 75 -31.95 -1.60 -44.24
CA ARG A 75 -31.44 -0.73 -45.30
C ARG A 75 -31.74 0.74 -44.97
N HIS A 76 -30.75 1.58 -45.23
CA HIS A 76 -30.73 3.04 -45.15
C HIS A 76 -32.00 3.73 -45.68
N GLY A 77 -32.60 4.58 -44.84
CA GLY A 77 -33.45 5.70 -45.24
C GLY A 77 -32.66 7.00 -45.08
N GLY A 78 -32.40 7.69 -46.19
CA GLY A 78 -31.57 8.88 -46.24
C GLY A 78 -32.24 10.12 -45.66
N GLY A 79 -31.44 10.91 -44.93
CA GLY A 79 -31.70 12.31 -44.62
C GLY A 79 -30.42 13.08 -44.88
N ARG A 80 -30.37 13.77 -46.01
CA ARG A 80 -29.29 14.67 -46.41
C ARG A 80 -29.30 15.88 -45.48
N GLY A 81 -28.17 16.16 -44.83
CA GLY A 81 -27.94 17.38 -44.06
C GLY A 81 -26.43 17.64 -44.02
N ALA A 82 -25.95 18.36 -45.03
CA ALA A 82 -24.56 18.72 -45.20
C ALA A 82 -24.13 19.75 -44.14
N TRP A 83 -23.03 19.48 -43.43
CA TRP A 83 -22.06 20.49 -42.99
C TRP A 83 -20.66 19.88 -43.07
N VAL A 84 -20.00 20.16 -44.19
CA VAL A 84 -18.56 20.05 -44.34
C VAL A 84 -18.00 21.42 -43.99
N GLY A 85 -17.02 21.48 -43.07
CA GLY A 85 -15.97 22.48 -43.15
C GLY A 85 -15.53 23.12 -41.82
N ALA A 86 -14.20 23.09 -41.64
CA ALA A 86 -13.35 23.86 -40.72
C ALA A 86 -13.32 23.40 -39.24
N GLY A 87 -12.18 23.04 -38.66
CA GLY A 87 -10.81 23.07 -39.18
C GLY A 87 -9.82 22.46 -38.18
N LEU A 88 -8.80 21.83 -38.75
CA LEU A 88 -7.47 21.74 -38.14
C LEU A 88 -7.05 23.15 -37.71
N ALA A 89 -6.89 23.41 -36.40
CA ALA A 89 -5.97 24.41 -35.85
C ALA A 89 -6.10 24.51 -34.31
N ILE A 90 -5.65 23.50 -33.54
CA ILE A 90 -5.07 23.71 -32.19
C ILE A 90 -3.94 22.69 -32.00
N ILE A 91 -2.93 22.81 -32.85
CA ILE A 91 -1.54 22.48 -32.50
C ILE A 91 -0.81 23.79 -32.77
N LEU A 92 -0.06 24.29 -31.78
CA LEU A 92 0.67 25.58 -31.71
C LEU A 92 -0.03 26.75 -30.99
N ALA A 93 -0.21 26.61 -29.67
CA ALA A 93 -0.11 27.66 -28.63
C ALA A 93 -0.42 26.96 -27.30
N VAL A 94 0.54 26.48 -26.51
CA VAL A 94 1.45 27.26 -25.66
C VAL A 94 2.77 26.48 -25.50
N ALA A 95 3.73 26.76 -26.38
CA ALA A 95 5.15 26.54 -26.13
C ALA A 95 5.81 27.90 -26.27
N ALA A 96 5.67 28.73 -25.22
CA ALA A 96 6.27 30.06 -25.15
C ALA A 96 6.45 30.51 -23.69
N VAL A 97 7.17 29.71 -22.88
CA VAL A 97 7.95 30.21 -21.73
C VAL A 97 9.18 29.31 -21.58
N ALA A 98 10.11 29.38 -22.54
CA ALA A 98 11.46 28.82 -22.42
C ALA A 98 12.35 29.38 -23.54
N MET A 99 12.79 30.63 -23.43
CA MET A 99 14.07 31.13 -23.96
C MET A 99 14.21 32.61 -23.64
N VAL A 100 14.79 32.90 -22.48
CA VAL A 100 15.56 34.13 -22.28
C VAL A 100 16.85 33.70 -21.59
N VAL A 101 17.93 34.33 -22.02
CA VAL A 101 19.33 34.25 -21.56
C VAL A 101 20.20 33.31 -22.39
N ILE A 102 21.37 33.85 -22.75
CA ILE A 102 22.49 33.33 -23.52
C ILE A 102 22.37 33.54 -25.04
N GLN A 103 22.73 34.74 -25.49
CA GLN A 103 23.94 34.94 -26.31
C GLN A 103 24.14 36.43 -26.66
N THR A 104 25.19 37.02 -26.10
CA THR A 104 26.05 37.96 -26.84
C THR A 104 27.48 37.64 -26.45
N ARG A 105 28.17 36.94 -27.35
CA ARG A 105 29.63 36.89 -27.42
C ARG A 105 30.10 38.27 -27.85
N GLY A 106 30.94 38.90 -27.04
CA GLY A 106 31.80 39.99 -27.45
C GLY A 106 33.23 39.50 -27.29
N ASP A 107 33.84 39.10 -28.40
CA ASP A 107 35.28 38.99 -28.52
C ASP A 107 35.84 40.41 -28.63
N ASP A 108 36.75 40.79 -27.73
CA ASP A 108 37.73 41.83 -28.02
C ASP A 108 39.07 41.42 -27.42
N GLN A 109 39.93 40.94 -28.32
CA GLN A 109 41.34 40.68 -28.12
C GLN A 109 42.09 41.99 -28.32
N SER A 110 42.84 42.44 -27.32
CA SER A 110 43.93 43.40 -27.51
C SER A 110 45.03 43.10 -26.52
N THR A 111 46.11 42.54 -27.04
CA THR A 111 47.44 42.48 -26.45
C THR A 111 48.03 43.89 -26.38
N ASP A 112 48.53 44.32 -25.21
CA ASP A 112 49.88 44.90 -25.15
C ASP A 112 50.42 45.03 -23.71
N THR A 113 51.56 44.36 -23.50
CA THR A 113 52.81 44.82 -22.86
C THR A 113 52.78 45.61 -21.53
N ALA A 114 53.36 44.98 -20.48
CA ALA A 114 53.82 45.61 -19.23
C ALA A 114 55.05 46.52 -19.44
N PRO A 115 55.33 47.49 -18.55
CA PRO A 115 56.29 47.19 -17.46
C PRO A 115 56.14 47.95 -16.11
N ALA A 116 56.68 47.30 -15.07
CA ALA A 116 57.43 47.80 -13.90
C ALA A 116 56.81 48.68 -12.75
N ALA A 117 56.82 48.06 -11.55
CA ALA A 117 57.34 48.56 -10.25
C ALA A 117 56.63 49.66 -9.41
N ALA A 118 55.88 49.19 -8.40
CA ALA A 118 55.90 49.54 -6.95
C ALA A 118 55.49 50.96 -6.45
N PRO A 119 55.25 51.17 -5.13
CA PRO A 119 54.00 50.87 -4.42
C PRO A 119 53.42 52.10 -3.69
N ASN A 120 52.11 52.14 -3.38
CA ASN A 120 51.60 52.72 -2.12
C ASN A 120 50.08 52.61 -1.92
N SER A 121 49.74 52.27 -0.67
CA SER A 121 48.58 52.69 0.12
C SER A 121 47.21 52.02 -0.08
N THR A 122 46.89 51.18 0.91
CA THR A 122 45.59 50.69 1.40
C THR A 122 44.51 51.80 1.49
N PRO A 123 43.22 51.47 1.35
CA PRO A 123 42.42 51.17 2.54
C PRO A 123 41.59 49.87 2.43
N ALA A 124 41.31 49.29 3.60
CA ALA A 124 40.54 48.08 3.80
C ALA A 124 39.14 48.16 3.17
N GLY A 125 38.92 47.39 2.11
CA GLY A 125 37.60 46.98 1.66
C GLY A 125 37.15 45.79 2.49
N ALA A 126 36.16 45.99 3.35
CA ALA A 126 35.43 44.90 3.96
C ALA A 126 34.58 44.25 2.86
N ASP A 127 35.16 43.26 2.18
CA ASP A 127 34.39 42.31 1.39
C ASP A 127 33.55 41.47 2.35
N SER A 128 32.36 41.96 2.68
CA SER A 128 31.27 41.12 3.17
C SER A 128 30.89 40.17 2.04
N GLN A 129 31.64 39.08 1.90
CA GLN A 129 31.18 37.89 1.21
C GLN A 129 29.96 37.38 1.97
N SER A 130 28.78 37.79 1.55
CA SER A 130 27.57 37.04 1.80
C SER A 130 27.69 35.72 1.05
N THR A 131 28.33 34.73 1.68
CA THR A 131 28.07 33.32 1.37
C THR A 131 26.61 33.07 1.71
N THR A 132 25.75 33.13 0.69
CA THR A 132 24.45 32.46 0.74
C THR A 132 24.73 30.99 0.98
N ALA A 133 24.68 30.56 2.24
CA ALA A 133 24.81 29.17 2.60
C ALA A 133 23.72 28.39 1.88
N ALA A 134 24.11 27.36 1.13
CA ALA A 134 23.17 26.42 0.56
C ALA A 134 22.29 25.86 1.70
N PRO A 135 20.97 25.66 1.49
CA PRO A 135 20.11 25.05 2.48
C PRO A 135 20.73 23.73 2.95
N ALA A 136 20.79 23.52 4.27
CA ALA A 136 21.21 22.24 4.81
C ALA A 136 20.26 21.15 4.27
N PRO A 137 20.76 19.96 3.87
CA PRO A 137 19.89 18.88 3.39
C PRO A 137 18.86 18.56 4.48
N ALA A 138 17.56 18.48 4.13
CA ALA A 138 16.57 18.16 5.15
C ALA A 138 16.85 16.79 5.75
N ALA A 139 16.56 16.68 7.05
CA ALA A 139 16.70 15.45 7.80
C ALA A 139 15.87 14.32 7.17
N ALA A 140 16.37 13.10 7.33
CA ALA A 140 15.61 11.89 7.03
C ALA A 140 14.40 11.78 7.96
N VAL A 141 13.31 11.18 7.48
CA VAL A 141 12.13 10.90 8.29
C VAL A 141 12.49 9.88 9.36
N SER A 142 12.09 10.14 10.61
CA SER A 142 12.40 9.28 11.74
C SER A 142 11.29 8.25 11.99
N SER A 143 11.59 7.20 12.74
CA SER A 143 10.59 6.20 13.15
C SER A 143 9.45 6.80 13.99
N ALA A 144 9.71 7.89 14.72
CA ALA A 144 8.72 8.55 15.56
C ALA A 144 7.65 9.29 14.73
N ASP A 145 7.97 9.65 13.48
CA ASP A 145 7.07 10.38 12.60
C ASP A 145 6.08 9.46 11.87
N LEU A 146 6.40 8.15 11.75
CA LEU A 146 5.64 7.19 10.96
C LEU A 146 4.13 7.14 11.29
N PRO A 147 3.69 7.14 12.56
CA PRO A 147 2.26 7.14 12.86
C PRO A 147 1.51 8.36 12.30
N GLY A 148 2.17 9.52 12.24
CA GLY A 148 1.58 10.76 11.72
C GLY A 148 1.44 10.82 10.20
N LEU A 149 2.07 9.89 9.47
CA LEU A 149 1.97 9.81 8.01
C LEU A 149 0.70 9.07 7.56
N LEU A 150 0.15 8.20 8.41
CA LEU A 150 -0.98 7.36 8.08
C LEU A 150 -2.30 8.11 8.30
N PRO A 151 -3.16 8.25 7.27
CA PRO A 151 -4.49 8.83 7.45
C PRO A 151 -5.31 8.06 8.49
N SER A 152 -6.05 8.81 9.31
CA SER A 152 -7.01 8.27 10.26
C SER A 152 -8.19 7.58 9.58
N ALA A 153 -8.97 6.82 10.35
CA ALA A 153 -10.16 6.12 9.85
C ALA A 153 -11.20 7.06 9.22
N SER A 154 -11.41 8.25 9.79
CA SER A 154 -12.30 9.26 9.23
C SER A 154 -11.76 9.83 7.92
N GLU A 155 -10.48 10.18 7.87
CA GLU A 155 -9.86 10.68 6.64
C GLU A 155 -9.90 9.63 5.51
N LEU A 156 -9.72 8.35 5.83
CA LEU A 156 -9.85 7.26 4.87
C LEU A 156 -11.29 7.09 4.37
N SER A 157 -12.27 7.17 5.29
CA SER A 157 -13.69 7.08 4.94
C SER A 157 -14.07 8.20 3.96
N ASP A 158 -13.62 9.43 4.24
CA ASP A 158 -13.84 10.61 3.40
C ASP A 158 -13.09 10.53 2.06
N LEU A 159 -11.80 10.19 2.09
CA LEU A 159 -10.95 10.13 0.89
C LEU A 159 -11.46 9.10 -0.11
N LEU A 160 -11.86 7.93 0.39
CA LEU A 160 -12.18 6.78 -0.43
C LEU A 160 -13.67 6.68 -0.74
N LEU A 161 -14.51 7.55 -0.14
CA LEU A 161 -15.96 7.51 -0.24
C LEU A 161 -16.51 6.14 0.16
N LEU A 162 -15.98 5.60 1.27
CA LEU A 162 -16.32 4.29 1.81
C LEU A 162 -17.24 4.46 3.04
N GLY A 163 -17.81 3.34 3.49
CA GLY A 163 -18.51 3.30 4.78
C GLY A 163 -17.58 3.67 5.95
N GLN A 164 -18.15 3.78 7.15
CA GLN A 164 -17.39 4.13 8.34
C GLN A 164 -16.32 3.07 8.65
N LEU A 165 -15.05 3.44 8.48
CA LEU A 165 -13.92 2.58 8.82
C LEU A 165 -13.60 2.64 10.32
N SER A 166 -13.14 1.52 10.86
CA SER A 166 -12.60 1.38 12.21
C SER A 166 -11.21 0.77 12.16
N LEU A 167 -10.29 1.30 12.98
CA LEU A 167 -8.95 0.74 13.14
C LEU A 167 -9.05 -0.62 13.87
N VAL A 168 -8.51 -1.67 13.27
CA VAL A 168 -8.53 -3.03 13.84
C VAL A 168 -7.15 -3.53 14.24
N THR A 169 -6.09 -3.05 13.60
CA THR A 169 -4.71 -3.41 13.95
C THR A 169 -3.80 -2.22 13.76
N ASP A 170 -2.82 -2.10 14.65
CA ASP A 170 -1.84 -1.03 14.62
C ASP A 170 -0.47 -1.57 15.07
N ALA A 171 0.34 -2.06 14.12
CA ALA A 171 1.59 -2.79 14.35
C ALA A 171 2.84 -1.96 13.99
N ALA A 172 3.98 -2.27 14.62
CA ALA A 172 5.27 -1.58 14.41
C ALA A 172 6.34 -2.50 13.78
N LEU A 173 5.95 -3.74 13.46
CA LEU A 173 6.79 -4.75 12.85
C LEU A 173 6.04 -5.39 11.68
N PRO A 174 6.75 -5.93 10.68
CA PRO A 174 6.15 -6.71 9.61
C PRO A 174 5.29 -7.85 10.13
N TYR A 175 4.22 -8.18 9.41
CA TYR A 175 3.41 -9.35 9.70
C TYR A 175 4.20 -10.64 9.50
N GLY A 176 4.08 -11.55 10.47
CA GLY A 176 4.69 -12.89 10.43
C GLY A 176 3.87 -13.91 9.62
N ASP A 177 2.81 -13.48 8.95
CA ASP A 177 2.06 -14.32 8.02
C ASP A 177 2.97 -14.77 6.87
N THR A 178 2.63 -15.89 6.25
CA THR A 178 3.45 -16.47 5.18
C THR A 178 2.62 -16.71 3.94
N SER A 179 3.27 -16.70 2.79
CA SER A 179 2.69 -17.19 1.54
C SER A 179 3.26 -18.55 1.16
N ASP A 180 2.51 -19.28 0.32
CA ASP A 180 2.95 -20.52 -0.32
C ASP A 180 4.07 -20.34 -1.36
N GLN A 181 4.37 -19.09 -1.74
CA GLN A 181 5.45 -18.73 -2.65
C GLN A 181 6.26 -17.59 -2.05
N GLU A 182 7.46 -17.89 -1.55
CA GLU A 182 8.33 -16.96 -0.82
C GLU A 182 8.43 -15.57 -1.48
N ASP A 183 8.71 -15.52 -2.79
CA ASP A 183 8.87 -14.28 -3.55
C ASP A 183 7.55 -13.53 -3.84
N CYS A 184 6.40 -14.11 -3.53
CA CYS A 184 5.07 -13.55 -3.80
C CYS A 184 4.31 -13.11 -2.55
N GLY A 185 4.93 -13.17 -1.38
CA GLY A 185 4.34 -12.63 -0.16
C GLY A 185 4.09 -11.12 -0.26
N GLY A 186 5.11 -10.37 -0.70
CA GLY A 186 5.06 -8.91 -0.81
C GLY A 186 3.96 -8.38 -1.76
N VAL A 187 3.58 -9.14 -2.80
CA VAL A 187 2.49 -8.72 -3.70
C VAL A 187 1.11 -8.88 -3.07
N ALA A 188 0.96 -9.79 -2.11
CA ALA A 188 -0.34 -10.18 -1.57
C ALA A 188 -0.80 -9.32 -0.38
N ALA A 189 0.11 -8.76 0.41
CA ALA A 189 -0.23 -7.95 1.58
C ALA A 189 0.83 -6.89 1.91
N PRO A 190 0.42 -5.66 2.28
CA PRO A 190 1.33 -4.65 2.80
C PRO A 190 2.04 -5.12 4.07
N GLY A 191 3.30 -4.74 4.22
CA GLY A 191 4.07 -4.98 5.44
C GLY A 191 4.29 -6.46 5.78
N LEU A 192 4.16 -7.37 4.83
CA LEU A 192 4.44 -8.80 5.06
C LEU A 192 5.95 -9.04 5.16
N HIS A 193 6.39 -9.83 6.14
CA HIS A 193 7.81 -10.12 6.35
C HIS A 193 8.52 -10.60 5.08
N GLN A 194 7.91 -11.48 4.28
CA GLN A 194 8.48 -11.97 3.02
C GLN A 194 8.80 -10.87 1.98
N GLY A 195 8.08 -9.75 1.99
CA GLY A 195 8.40 -8.61 1.13
C GLY A 195 9.53 -7.75 1.66
N TYR A 196 9.66 -7.65 2.99
CA TYR A 196 10.59 -6.73 3.64
C TYR A 196 11.89 -7.37 4.12
N ASP A 197 11.98 -8.70 4.16
CA ASP A 197 13.19 -9.40 4.58
C ASP A 197 14.38 -9.05 3.68
N GLY A 198 15.51 -8.75 4.30
CA GLY A 198 16.72 -8.30 3.60
C GLY A 198 16.64 -6.94 2.88
N SER A 199 15.51 -6.22 2.94
CA SER A 199 15.35 -4.93 2.23
C SER A 199 16.18 -3.78 2.82
N GLY A 200 16.54 -3.86 4.10
CA GLY A 200 17.23 -2.80 4.82
C GLY A 200 16.33 -1.69 5.37
N TYR A 201 15.01 -1.93 5.46
CA TYR A 201 14.12 -1.04 6.23
C TYR A 201 14.58 -0.93 7.68
N THR A 202 14.36 0.23 8.31
CA THR A 202 14.84 0.56 9.66
C THR A 202 13.74 0.68 10.69
N ALA A 203 12.52 1.05 10.28
CA ALA A 203 11.33 1.07 11.11
C ALA A 203 10.08 0.93 10.24
N MET A 204 8.97 0.53 10.84
CA MET A 204 7.70 0.35 10.13
C MET A 204 6.52 0.75 11.02
N ARG A 205 5.44 1.21 10.40
CA ARG A 205 4.10 1.28 10.99
C ARG A 205 3.10 0.68 10.03
N ILE A 206 2.22 -0.19 10.51
CA ILE A 206 1.15 -0.81 9.74
C ILE A 206 -0.17 -0.58 10.46
N GLN A 207 -1.21 -0.20 9.71
CA GLN A 207 -2.58 -0.12 10.18
C GLN A 207 -3.50 -0.90 9.25
N ASP A 208 -4.39 -1.69 9.84
CA ASP A 208 -5.52 -2.29 9.16
C ASP A 208 -6.81 -1.67 9.66
N LEU A 209 -7.70 -1.37 8.73
CA LEU A 209 -9.02 -0.78 8.98
C LEU A 209 -10.08 -1.52 8.17
N ASN A 210 -11.30 -1.60 8.71
CA ASN A 210 -12.45 -2.17 7.99
C ASN A 210 -13.77 -1.51 8.41
N ASP A 211 -14.84 -1.78 7.65
CA ASP A 211 -16.17 -1.18 7.85
C ASP A 211 -17.15 -2.07 8.65
N GLY A 212 -16.66 -3.11 9.32
CA GLY A 212 -17.52 -4.09 9.95
C GLY A 212 -16.83 -4.90 11.05
N THR A 213 -17.35 -6.09 11.32
CA THR A 213 -16.66 -7.05 12.19
C THR A 213 -15.66 -7.86 11.36
N PRO A 214 -14.66 -8.53 11.99
CA PRO A 214 -13.68 -9.35 11.27
C PRO A 214 -14.30 -10.36 10.28
N ASP A 215 -15.53 -10.81 10.54
CA ASP A 215 -16.23 -11.81 9.72
C ASP A 215 -17.23 -11.20 8.72
N THR A 216 -17.54 -9.90 8.80
CA THR A 216 -18.67 -9.30 8.06
C THR A 216 -18.36 -7.93 7.42
N PHE A 217 -17.11 -7.61 7.15
CA PHE A 217 -16.74 -6.36 6.48
C PHE A 217 -16.86 -6.47 4.95
N SER A 218 -17.27 -5.38 4.31
CA SER A 218 -17.31 -5.24 2.84
C SER A 218 -16.11 -4.47 2.31
N VAL A 219 -15.46 -3.70 3.17
CA VAL A 219 -14.33 -2.86 2.87
C VAL A 219 -13.20 -3.13 3.85
N SER A 220 -11.98 -3.26 3.36
CA SER A 220 -10.79 -3.17 4.21
C SER A 220 -9.69 -2.35 3.56
N VAL A 221 -8.95 -1.63 4.40
CA VAL A 221 -7.79 -0.82 4.03
C VAL A 221 -6.61 -1.26 4.90
N SER A 222 -5.54 -1.71 4.27
CA SER A 222 -4.24 -1.94 4.90
C SER A 222 -3.32 -0.82 4.45
N GLN A 223 -2.65 -0.14 5.38
CA GLN A 223 -1.67 0.91 5.08
C GLN A 223 -0.41 0.72 5.91
N ALA A 224 0.74 0.73 5.24
CA ALA A 224 2.04 0.57 5.85
C ALA A 224 2.99 1.66 5.35
N VAL A 225 3.83 2.13 6.26
CA VAL A 225 4.97 3.01 5.96
C VAL A 225 6.22 2.42 6.57
N ALA A 226 7.31 2.40 5.82
CA ALA A 226 8.60 1.87 6.27
C ALA A 226 9.73 2.85 5.97
N THR A 227 10.54 3.20 6.97
CA THR A 227 11.73 4.02 6.76
C THR A 227 12.90 3.18 6.25
N PHE A 228 13.74 3.81 5.45
CA PHE A 228 15.03 3.31 4.98
C PHE A 228 16.13 4.28 5.41
N PRO A 229 17.42 3.88 5.29
CA PRO A 229 18.54 4.75 5.64
C PRO A 229 18.56 6.07 4.87
N ASP A 230 18.12 6.06 3.61
CA ASP A 230 18.09 7.22 2.73
C ASP A 230 17.01 7.08 1.64
N ASP A 231 16.81 8.16 0.89
CA ASP A 231 15.84 8.26 -0.20
C ASP A 231 16.08 7.23 -1.32
N GLN A 232 17.35 6.94 -1.63
CA GLN A 232 17.72 6.00 -2.68
C GLN A 232 17.35 4.57 -2.30
N LYS A 233 17.56 4.18 -1.03
CA LYS A 233 17.21 2.85 -0.53
C LYS A 233 15.72 2.58 -0.54
N ALA A 234 14.90 3.57 -0.22
CA ALA A 234 13.44 3.44 -0.35
C ALA A 234 13.01 3.25 -1.82
N GLN A 235 13.60 4.01 -2.75
CA GLN A 235 13.32 3.86 -4.19
C GLN A 235 13.80 2.51 -4.74
N ASP A 236 14.97 2.05 -4.32
CA ASP A 236 15.53 0.75 -4.70
C ASP A 236 14.66 -0.41 -4.22
N PHE A 237 14.07 -0.30 -3.03
CA PHE A 237 13.10 -1.26 -2.51
C PHE A 237 11.87 -1.36 -3.43
N VAL A 238 11.23 -0.23 -3.78
CA VAL A 238 10.06 -0.22 -4.67
C VAL A 238 10.39 -0.83 -6.04
N ARG A 239 11.57 -0.52 -6.58
CA ARG A 239 12.04 -1.11 -7.85
C ARG A 239 12.22 -2.63 -7.74
N THR A 240 12.83 -3.10 -6.66
CA THR A 240 13.04 -4.54 -6.40
C THR A 240 11.69 -5.27 -6.28
N GLU A 241 10.74 -4.69 -5.54
CA GLU A 241 9.39 -5.24 -5.43
C GLU A 241 8.66 -5.24 -6.78
N SER A 242 8.89 -4.24 -7.65
CA SER A 242 8.31 -4.24 -8.99
C SER A 242 8.75 -5.45 -9.83
N GLU A 243 10.02 -5.85 -9.71
CA GLU A 243 10.57 -7.03 -10.38
C GLU A 243 10.01 -8.33 -9.78
N ARG A 244 9.91 -8.41 -8.46
CA ARG A 244 9.32 -9.56 -7.74
C ARG A 244 7.84 -9.74 -8.07
N TRP A 245 7.03 -8.68 -7.99
CA TRP A 245 5.60 -8.72 -8.27
C TRP A 245 5.34 -9.17 -9.71
N ALA A 246 6.18 -8.75 -10.67
CA ALA A 246 6.07 -9.16 -12.06
C ALA A 246 6.22 -10.69 -12.25
N GLN A 247 6.96 -11.38 -11.37
CA GLN A 247 7.09 -12.85 -11.38
C GLN A 247 5.86 -13.56 -10.81
N CYS A 248 5.02 -12.85 -10.07
CA CYS A 248 3.80 -13.36 -9.45
C CYS A 248 2.55 -13.15 -10.32
N LYS A 249 2.67 -12.44 -11.45
CA LYS A 249 1.55 -12.13 -12.34
C LYS A 249 0.79 -13.40 -12.75
N TYR A 250 -0.54 -13.33 -12.68
CA TYR A 250 -1.46 -14.42 -13.04
C TYR A 250 -1.33 -15.71 -12.23
N LYS A 251 -0.57 -15.72 -11.14
CA LYS A 251 -0.51 -16.86 -10.22
C LYS A 251 -1.54 -16.71 -9.09
N PRO A 252 -2.09 -17.82 -8.57
CA PRO A 252 -2.65 -17.83 -7.24
C PRO A 252 -1.53 -17.74 -6.20
N VAL A 253 -1.76 -16.97 -5.15
CA VAL A 253 -0.90 -16.86 -3.97
C VAL A 253 -1.75 -17.13 -2.75
N THR A 254 -1.34 -18.08 -1.91
CA THR A 254 -2.05 -18.47 -0.70
C THR A 254 -1.37 -17.85 0.50
N LEU A 255 -2.03 -16.90 1.15
CA LEU A 255 -1.62 -16.37 2.44
C LEU A 255 -2.12 -17.28 3.56
N ARG A 256 -1.21 -17.61 4.48
CA ARG A 256 -1.43 -18.45 5.65
C ARG A 256 -1.36 -17.60 6.90
N TYR A 257 -2.41 -17.70 7.70
CA TYR A 257 -2.59 -16.93 8.93
C TYR A 257 -2.60 -17.87 10.13
N PRO A 258 -1.76 -17.66 11.16
CA PRO A 258 -1.80 -18.46 12.36
C PRO A 258 -3.18 -18.42 13.04
N GLY A 259 -3.85 -19.57 13.15
CA GLY A 259 -5.14 -19.69 13.83
C GLY A 259 -6.35 -19.19 13.04
N ALA A 260 -6.19 -18.85 11.75
CA ALA A 260 -7.27 -18.45 10.86
C ALA A 260 -7.21 -19.23 9.53
N ALA A 261 -8.27 -19.12 8.73
CA ALA A 261 -8.32 -19.78 7.42
C ALA A 261 -7.35 -19.11 6.43
N ASP A 262 -6.73 -19.93 5.58
CA ASP A 262 -5.91 -19.46 4.47
C ASP A 262 -6.73 -18.60 3.50
N LYS A 263 -6.06 -17.61 2.90
CA LYS A 263 -6.67 -16.72 1.90
C LYS A 263 -5.93 -16.81 0.58
N VAL A 264 -6.65 -17.16 -0.47
CA VAL A 264 -6.08 -17.27 -1.83
C VAL A 264 -6.37 -15.98 -2.60
N TRP A 265 -5.31 -15.39 -3.15
CA TRP A 265 -5.38 -14.24 -4.04
C TRP A 265 -4.92 -14.61 -5.43
N GLN A 266 -5.78 -14.37 -6.42
CA GLN A 266 -5.40 -14.41 -7.82
C GLN A 266 -4.77 -13.06 -8.19
N ILE A 267 -3.46 -13.05 -8.39
CA ILE A 267 -2.70 -11.86 -8.79
C ILE A 267 -2.98 -11.55 -10.26
N ARG A 268 -3.25 -10.28 -10.58
CA ARG A 268 -3.42 -9.81 -11.98
C ARG A 268 -2.07 -9.36 -12.54
N ASN A 269 -2.06 -8.52 -13.57
CA ASN A 269 -0.83 -7.97 -14.12
C ASN A 269 -0.40 -6.75 -13.29
N PRO A 270 0.76 -6.78 -12.62
CA PRO A 270 1.31 -5.58 -11.99
C PRO A 270 1.71 -4.54 -13.05
N SER A 271 1.71 -3.27 -12.64
CA SER A 271 2.20 -2.15 -13.44
C SER A 271 3.08 -1.26 -12.58
N PHE A 272 4.18 -0.77 -13.14
CA PHE A 272 5.06 0.19 -12.48
C PHE A 272 5.19 1.42 -13.38
N ASN A 273 4.55 2.52 -12.98
CA ASN A 273 4.51 3.77 -13.74
C ASN A 273 4.82 4.93 -12.80
N ASP A 274 5.71 5.83 -13.24
CA ASP A 274 6.06 7.05 -12.49
C ASP A 274 6.41 6.81 -11.00
N GLY A 275 7.11 5.71 -10.71
CA GLY A 275 7.51 5.35 -9.34
C GLY A 275 6.40 4.77 -8.47
N VAL A 276 5.23 4.45 -9.05
CA VAL A 276 4.10 3.80 -8.36
C VAL A 276 3.90 2.40 -8.93
N LEU A 277 4.15 1.40 -8.09
CA LEU A 277 3.83 0.00 -8.35
C LEU A 277 2.37 -0.25 -7.99
N THR A 278 1.63 -0.96 -8.83
CA THR A 278 0.22 -1.26 -8.59
C THR A 278 -0.14 -2.63 -9.14
N VAL A 279 -1.02 -3.34 -8.43
CA VAL A 279 -1.59 -4.60 -8.90
C VAL A 279 -3.02 -4.76 -8.39
N SER A 280 -3.88 -5.35 -9.22
CA SER A 280 -5.20 -5.81 -8.78
C SER A 280 -5.15 -7.29 -8.42
N MET A 281 -5.97 -7.70 -7.46
CA MET A 281 -6.09 -9.09 -7.01
C MET A 281 -7.56 -9.44 -6.82
N SER A 282 -7.94 -10.69 -7.07
CA SER A 282 -9.28 -11.20 -6.75
C SER A 282 -9.17 -12.41 -5.83
N GLY A 283 -9.97 -12.47 -4.78
CA GLY A 283 -9.91 -13.55 -3.78
C GLY A 283 -11.26 -13.99 -3.24
N PHE A 284 -12.35 -13.37 -3.68
CA PHE A 284 -13.72 -13.72 -3.27
C PHE A 284 -14.70 -13.36 -4.39
N PRO A 285 -15.88 -14.01 -4.47
CA PRO A 285 -16.86 -13.74 -5.51
C PRO A 285 -17.27 -12.26 -5.52
N GLY A 286 -17.26 -11.64 -6.70
CA GLY A 286 -17.65 -10.24 -6.90
C GLY A 286 -16.57 -9.21 -6.56
N GLY A 287 -15.65 -9.51 -5.63
CA GLY A 287 -14.73 -8.53 -5.09
C GLY A 287 -13.24 -8.86 -5.21
N GLY A 288 -12.44 -7.93 -4.70
CA GLY A 288 -10.99 -7.97 -4.86
C GLY A 288 -10.31 -6.77 -4.21
N CYS A 289 -9.00 -6.71 -4.41
CA CYS A 289 -8.18 -5.63 -3.88
C CYS A 289 -7.38 -4.94 -4.98
N GLN A 290 -6.97 -3.72 -4.69
CA GLN A 290 -5.84 -3.10 -5.35
C GLN A 290 -4.76 -2.86 -4.31
N HIS A 291 -3.53 -3.18 -4.68
CA HIS A 291 -2.34 -2.99 -3.89
C HIS A 291 -1.45 -1.99 -4.62
N ALA A 292 -0.96 -0.96 -3.93
CA ALA A 292 -0.03 0.00 -4.45
C ALA A 292 1.18 0.16 -3.52
N LEU A 293 2.37 0.30 -4.12
CA LEU A 293 3.62 0.53 -3.43
C LEU A 293 4.37 1.66 -4.11
N THR A 294 4.85 2.62 -3.34
CA THR A 294 5.68 3.74 -3.82
C THR A 294 6.65 4.18 -2.74
N SER A 295 7.44 5.21 -3.01
CA SER A 295 8.34 5.82 -2.02
C SER A 295 8.35 7.33 -2.15
N ARG A 296 8.49 8.02 -1.02
CA ARG A 296 8.82 9.44 -0.98
C ARG A 296 9.86 9.67 0.12
N ARG A 297 10.92 10.40 -0.20
CA ARG A 297 12.10 10.51 0.67
C ARG A 297 12.59 9.09 1.04
N ASN A 298 13.07 8.90 2.25
CA ASN A 298 13.49 7.62 2.80
C ASN A 298 12.32 6.74 3.27
N VAL A 299 11.09 6.97 2.81
CA VAL A 299 9.89 6.24 3.25
C VAL A 299 9.28 5.46 2.08
N ALA A 300 9.14 4.15 2.23
CA ALA A 300 8.27 3.33 1.39
C ALA A 300 6.83 3.39 1.92
N ILE A 301 5.87 3.45 1.01
CA ILE A 301 4.43 3.60 1.26
C ILE A 301 3.72 2.46 0.56
N ASP A 302 3.10 1.59 1.35
CA ASP A 302 2.66 0.27 0.95
C ASP A 302 1.20 0.07 1.39
N VAL A 303 0.25 0.04 0.45
CA VAL A 303 -1.18 0.17 0.75
C VAL A 303 -2.04 -0.77 -0.07
N ARG A 304 -3.06 -1.35 0.56
CA ARG A 304 -4.03 -2.23 -0.11
C ARG A 304 -5.45 -1.87 0.28
N ILE A 305 -6.32 -1.74 -0.72
CA ILE A 305 -7.75 -1.48 -0.53
C ILE A 305 -8.53 -2.62 -1.14
N CYS A 306 -9.38 -3.25 -0.33
CA CYS A 306 -10.25 -4.35 -0.73
C CYS A 306 -11.71 -3.94 -0.62
N THR A 307 -12.51 -4.30 -1.62
CA THR A 307 -13.97 -4.09 -1.61
C THR A 307 -14.68 -5.28 -2.26
N ASP A 308 -16.00 -5.34 -2.09
CA ASP A 308 -16.94 -6.24 -2.75
C ASP A 308 -17.00 -6.12 -4.29
N ARG A 309 -16.33 -5.12 -4.88
CA ARG A 309 -16.30 -4.84 -6.34
C ARG A 309 -14.89 -4.60 -6.88
N GLY A 310 -13.87 -4.71 -6.02
CA GLY A 310 -12.51 -4.26 -6.31
C GLY A 310 -12.32 -2.74 -6.15
N SER A 311 -11.08 -2.28 -6.23
CA SER A 311 -10.72 -0.86 -6.09
C SER A 311 -9.76 -0.41 -7.19
N ALA A 312 -9.74 0.90 -7.44
CA ALA A 312 -8.75 1.60 -8.24
C ALA A 312 -8.10 2.77 -7.47
N GLN A 313 -8.30 2.84 -6.15
CA GLN A 313 -7.95 3.98 -5.30
C GLN A 313 -6.66 3.78 -4.48
N ALA A 314 -5.98 2.63 -4.56
CA ALA A 314 -4.75 2.39 -3.81
C ALA A 314 -3.63 3.40 -4.18
N PRO A 315 -3.42 3.76 -5.46
CA PRO A 315 -2.49 4.85 -5.82
C PRO A 315 -2.88 6.21 -5.23
N GLN A 316 -4.18 6.52 -5.14
CA GLN A 316 -4.67 7.76 -4.54
C GLN A 316 -4.35 7.81 -3.04
N LEU A 317 -4.53 6.69 -2.33
CA LEU A 317 -4.15 6.58 -0.92
C LEU A 317 -2.63 6.70 -0.74
N ALA A 318 -1.84 6.01 -1.56
CA ALA A 318 -0.39 6.09 -1.52
C ALA A 318 0.10 7.53 -1.74
N ALA A 319 -0.48 8.24 -2.71
CA ALA A 319 -0.20 9.66 -2.94
C ALA A 319 -0.59 10.52 -1.74
N LYS A 320 -1.73 10.25 -1.09
CA LYS A 320 -2.16 10.98 0.10
C LYS A 320 -1.22 10.82 1.28
N ILE A 321 -0.67 9.62 1.48
CA ILE A 321 0.36 9.36 2.50
C ILE A 321 1.66 10.07 2.08
N ALA A 322 2.03 9.99 0.81
CA ALA A 322 3.21 10.67 0.30
C ALA A 322 3.13 12.17 0.59
N GLU A 323 2.00 12.84 0.37
CA GLU A 323 1.79 14.26 0.70
C GLU A 323 2.17 14.63 2.15
N ARG A 324 1.96 13.71 3.10
CA ARG A 324 2.29 13.91 4.52
C ARG A 324 3.78 13.72 4.83
N VAL A 325 4.55 13.10 3.93
CA VAL A 325 6.00 12.97 4.07
C VAL A 325 6.65 14.36 3.90
N PRO A 326 7.45 14.83 4.89
CA PRO A 326 8.13 16.12 4.82
C PRO A 326 8.96 16.29 3.53
N ALA A 327 9.03 17.52 3.04
CA ALA A 327 9.88 17.86 1.90
C ALA A 327 11.38 17.78 2.26
N ALA A 328 12.21 17.70 1.20
CA ALA A 328 13.67 17.65 1.28
C ALA A 328 14.31 19.03 1.54
#